data_AF-A0AAE1BLY4-F1
#
_entry.id   AF-A0AAE1BLY4-F1
#
_cell.length_a   1.000
_cell.length_b   1.000
_cell.length_c   1.000
_cell.angle_alpha   90.00
_cell.angle_beta   90.00
_cell.angle_gamma   90.00
#
_symmetry.space_group_name_H-M   'P 1'
#
loop_
_entity.id
_entity.type
_entity.pdbx_description
1 polymer ?
#
loop_
_entity_poly.entity_id
_entity_poly.type
_entity_poly.pdbx_seq_one_letter_code
_entity_poly.pdbx_strand_id
1 'polypeptide(L)'
;MTGEQVAMIGEQVVMTGEQVAMIGEQVVMTGEQVAMTGEQVAMTGEQVVMTGEQVVMTGEQVVITGEQVAMTGEQVVMTGEQVVMTGEQVVMTGEQVVMTGEQVVMTGEQVVMTGEQVVMTGEQMVMTGEQVVMTGEQVVMTGEQVAMTGEQVVMTGEQVVMTGEQVAMTGEQVVITGEQVVMAGEQVVMTGEQVAITGEQVAITDEQVAGEQVAITGEQVVITGEQVAGEQVAITGEQVNR
;
A
#
# COMPACT_ATOMS: atom_id res chain seq x y z
N MET A 1 35.22 20.71 -3.89
CA MET A 1 35.09 22.19 -3.92
C MET A 1 34.21 22.62 -2.76
N THR A 2 34.41 23.81 -2.20
CA THR A 2 33.47 24.39 -1.22
C THR A 2 33.00 25.74 -1.72
N GLY A 3 31.70 26.03 -1.64
CA GLY A 3 31.18 27.34 -2.06
C GLY A 3 29.80 27.63 -1.48
N GLU A 4 29.57 28.87 -1.08
CA GLU A 4 28.26 29.37 -0.62
C GLU A 4 27.24 29.35 -1.77
N GLN A 5 27.66 29.79 -2.97
CA GLN A 5 26.87 29.73 -4.20
C GLN A 5 27.68 29.10 -5.32
N VAL A 6 27.17 28.02 -5.90
CA VAL A 6 27.83 27.30 -7.00
C VAL A 6 26.86 27.09 -8.15
N ALA A 7 27.25 27.56 -9.33
CA ALA A 7 26.58 27.25 -10.59
C ALA A 7 27.61 26.62 -11.54
N MET A 8 27.45 25.37 -11.93
CA MET A 8 28.44 24.68 -12.77
C MET A 8 27.88 23.57 -13.64
N ILE A 9 28.65 23.21 -14.66
CA ILE A 9 28.49 21.98 -15.44
C ILE A 9 29.77 21.18 -15.26
N GLY A 10 29.67 19.89 -14.93
CA GLY A 10 30.85 19.06 -14.71
C GLY A 10 30.56 17.57 -14.83
N GLU A 11 31.47 16.83 -15.47
CA GLU A 11 31.38 15.38 -15.63
C GLU A 11 31.54 14.66 -14.28
N GLN A 12 32.55 15.04 -13.50
CA GLN A 12 32.80 14.51 -12.15
C GLN A 12 32.88 15.65 -11.15
N VAL A 13 31.95 15.68 -10.20
CA VAL A 13 31.88 16.75 -9.20
C VAL A 13 31.88 16.18 -7.79
N VAL A 14 32.83 16.64 -6.97
CA VAL A 14 32.87 16.38 -5.53
C VAL A 14 32.90 17.70 -4.78
N MET A 15 31.84 18.02 -4.04
CA MET A 15 31.73 19.32 -3.39
C MET A 15 30.84 19.39 -2.16
N THR A 16 31.02 20.46 -1.40
CA THR A 16 30.08 20.92 -0.36
C THR A 16 29.63 22.33 -0.73
N GLY A 17 28.34 22.63 -0.67
CA GLY A 17 27.89 24.00 -0.89
C GLY A 17 26.49 24.28 -0.36
N GLU A 18 26.24 25.52 0.04
CA GLU A 18 24.95 25.93 0.61
C GLU A 18 23.89 26.04 -0.49
N GLN A 19 24.18 26.76 -1.58
CA GLN A 19 23.28 26.91 -2.72
C GLN A 19 23.94 26.40 -4.00
N VAL A 20 23.38 25.34 -4.59
CA VAL A 20 23.97 24.67 -5.75
C VAL A 20 22.96 24.55 -6.89
N ALA A 21 23.35 25.03 -8.07
CA ALA A 21 22.68 24.77 -9.34
C ALA A 21 23.65 24.03 -10.28
N MET A 22 23.37 22.79 -10.63
CA MET A 22 24.34 21.96 -11.36
C MET A 22 23.74 21.07 -12.44
N ILE A 23 24.49 20.88 -13.52
CA ILE A 23 24.34 19.72 -14.41
C ILE A 23 25.61 18.89 -14.30
N GLY A 24 25.48 17.60 -13.97
CA GLY A 24 26.64 16.72 -13.95
C GLY A 24 26.32 15.28 -14.32
N GLU A 25 27.35 14.50 -14.58
CA GLU A 25 27.20 13.07 -14.86
C GLU A 25 27.34 12.29 -13.56
N GLN A 26 28.48 12.44 -12.88
CA GLN A 26 28.77 11.81 -11.59
C GLN A 26 28.97 12.87 -10.51
N VAL A 27 28.07 12.90 -9.52
CA VAL A 27 28.08 13.91 -8.46
C VAL A 27 28.09 13.25 -7.09
N VAL A 28 29.06 13.67 -6.26
CA VAL A 28 29.09 13.37 -4.82
C VAL A 28 29.07 14.69 -4.06
N MET A 29 28.01 14.97 -3.32
CA MET A 29 27.91 16.27 -2.66
C MET A 29 27.16 16.29 -1.33
N THR A 30 27.48 17.33 -0.55
CA THR A 30 26.67 17.76 0.59
C THR A 30 26.18 19.17 0.31
N GLY A 31 24.90 19.45 0.44
CA GLY A 31 24.42 20.83 0.31
C GLY A 31 23.05 21.10 0.90
N GLU A 32 22.80 22.37 1.23
CA GLU A 32 21.55 22.76 1.90
C GLU A 32 20.42 22.95 0.88
N GLN A 33 20.65 23.73 -0.18
CA GLN A 33 19.69 24.02 -1.23
C GLN A 33 20.26 23.62 -2.60
N VAL A 34 19.73 22.56 -3.18
CA VAL A 34 20.25 21.99 -4.43
C VAL A 34 19.17 21.90 -5.50
N ALA A 35 19.47 22.42 -6.68
CA ALA A 35 18.74 22.19 -7.91
C ALA A 35 19.69 21.55 -8.93
N MET A 36 19.45 20.30 -9.35
CA MET A 36 20.38 19.64 -10.26
C MET A 36 19.78 18.63 -11.23
N THR A 37 20.52 18.41 -12.31
CA THR A 37 20.35 17.26 -13.21
C THR A 37 21.62 16.42 -13.17
N GLY A 38 21.48 15.14 -12.85
CA GLY A 38 22.57 14.18 -12.65
C GLY A 38 22.32 12.87 -13.39
N GLU A 39 23.34 12.12 -13.81
CA GLU A 39 23.14 10.71 -14.19
C GLU A 39 23.27 9.82 -12.94
N GLN A 40 24.40 9.93 -12.24
CA GLN A 40 24.71 9.22 -11.01
C GLN A 40 24.96 10.22 -9.88
N VAL A 41 24.11 10.21 -8.85
CA VAL A 41 24.19 11.15 -7.73
C VAL A 41 24.25 10.44 -6.40
N ALA A 42 25.24 10.79 -5.57
CA ALA A 42 25.29 10.48 -4.16
C ALA A 42 25.28 11.78 -3.34
N MET A 43 24.23 12.01 -2.55
CA MET A 43 24.01 13.31 -1.91
C MET A 43 23.53 13.20 -0.45
N THR A 44 23.95 14.17 0.35
CA THR A 44 23.21 14.57 1.55
C THR A 44 22.74 16.02 1.38
N GLY A 45 21.44 16.30 1.59
CA GLY A 45 20.99 17.69 1.55
C GLY A 45 19.63 17.97 2.18
N GLU A 46 19.38 19.23 2.51
CA GLU A 46 18.17 19.63 3.25
C GLU A 46 17.00 19.88 2.30
N GLN A 47 17.19 20.70 1.26
CA GLN A 47 16.20 21.08 0.26
C GLN A 47 16.71 20.74 -1.14
N VAL A 48 16.16 19.69 -1.74
CA VAL A 48 16.67 19.16 -3.01
C VAL A 48 15.57 19.07 -4.05
N VAL A 49 15.85 19.60 -5.24
CA VAL A 49 15.09 19.37 -6.46
C VAL A 49 16.02 18.76 -7.49
N MET A 50 15.74 17.54 -7.93
CA MET A 50 16.65 16.80 -8.78
C MET A 50 15.95 15.98 -9.87
N THR A 51 16.61 15.89 -11.02
CA THR A 51 16.36 14.82 -11.98
C THR A 51 17.62 13.98 -12.13
N GLY A 52 17.51 12.64 -12.05
CA GLY A 52 18.64 11.80 -12.43
C GLY A 52 18.36 10.30 -12.48
N GLU A 53 19.18 9.58 -13.23
CA GLU A 53 18.97 8.15 -13.51
C GLU A 53 19.19 7.28 -12.27
N GLN A 54 20.32 7.46 -11.58
CA GLN A 54 20.70 6.72 -10.37
C GLN A 54 20.97 7.67 -9.21
N VAL A 55 20.14 7.57 -8.17
CA VAL A 55 20.21 8.48 -7.02
C VAL A 55 20.35 7.72 -5.71
N VAL A 56 21.36 8.06 -4.92
CA VAL A 56 21.52 7.68 -3.52
C VAL A 56 21.50 8.93 -2.66
N MET A 57 20.50 9.08 -1.79
CA MET A 57 20.28 10.34 -1.07
C MET A 57 19.87 10.17 0.39
N THR A 58 20.37 11.06 1.24
CA THR A 58 19.73 11.42 2.50
C THR A 58 19.25 12.86 2.42
N GLY A 59 17.98 13.15 2.73
CA GLY A 59 17.55 14.54 2.78
C GLY A 59 16.20 14.81 3.45
N GLU A 60 15.97 16.07 3.82
CA GLU A 60 14.77 16.45 4.59
C GLU A 60 13.59 16.76 3.68
N GLN A 61 13.73 17.69 2.73
CA GLN A 61 12.70 18.13 1.80
C GLN A 61 13.14 17.88 0.37
N VAL A 62 12.58 16.87 -0.27
CA VAL A 62 13.13 16.31 -1.50
C VAL A 62 12.06 16.17 -2.58
N VAL A 63 12.37 16.67 -3.78
CA VAL A 63 11.61 16.45 -5.01
C VAL A 63 12.52 15.79 -6.03
N ILE A 64 12.20 14.54 -6.41
CA ILE A 64 13.01 13.77 -7.36
C ILE A 64 12.20 13.17 -8.49
N THR A 65 12.77 13.26 -9.69
CA THR A 65 12.43 12.35 -10.80
C THR A 65 13.66 11.50 -11.10
N GLY A 66 13.55 10.18 -11.02
CA GLY A 66 14.66 9.31 -11.39
C GLY A 66 14.26 7.90 -11.78
N GLU A 67 15.18 7.12 -12.31
CA GLU A 67 14.89 5.73 -12.70
C GLU A 67 15.12 4.80 -11.50
N GLN A 68 16.30 4.90 -10.87
CA GLN A 68 16.70 4.09 -9.72
C GLN A 68 17.02 4.98 -8.53
N VAL A 69 16.24 4.88 -7.46
CA VAL A 69 16.41 5.72 -6.27
C VAL A 69 16.53 4.90 -4.99
N ALA A 70 17.60 5.15 -4.24
CA ALA A 70 17.77 4.68 -2.87
C ALA A 70 17.83 5.89 -1.91
N MET A 71 16.85 6.02 -1.01
CA MET A 71 16.70 7.24 -0.22
C MET A 71 16.33 7.01 1.25
N THR A 72 16.86 7.86 2.13
CA THR A 72 16.25 8.17 3.42
C THR A 72 15.80 9.64 3.40
N GLY A 73 14.55 9.94 3.76
CA GLY A 73 14.15 11.33 3.91
C GLY A 73 12.90 11.57 4.75
N GLU A 74 12.61 12.84 5.04
CA GLU A 74 11.46 13.20 5.89
C GLU A 74 10.24 13.55 5.02
N GLN A 75 10.35 14.51 4.11
CA GLN A 75 9.29 14.99 3.23
C GLN A 75 9.69 14.79 1.77
N VAL A 76 9.08 13.82 1.11
CA VAL A 76 9.50 13.39 -0.23
C VAL A 76 8.34 13.43 -1.22
N VAL A 77 8.60 14.05 -2.37
CA VAL A 77 7.76 13.94 -3.58
C VAL A 77 8.60 13.29 -4.67
N MET A 78 8.16 12.14 -5.17
CA MET A 78 8.98 11.34 -6.10
C MET A 78 8.20 10.76 -7.27
N THR A 79 8.86 10.74 -8.43
CA THR A 79 8.52 9.84 -9.53
C THR A 79 9.73 8.94 -9.80
N GLY A 80 9.53 7.62 -9.72
CA GLY A 80 10.63 6.64 -9.78
C GLY A 80 10.25 5.31 -10.42
N GLU A 81 11.09 4.70 -11.26
CA GLU A 81 10.80 3.35 -11.76
C GLU A 81 11.10 2.29 -10.68
N GLN A 82 12.31 2.33 -10.11
CA GLN A 82 12.78 1.42 -9.07
C GLN A 82 13.18 2.20 -7.82
N VAL A 83 12.43 2.04 -6.74
CA VAL A 83 12.62 2.82 -5.52
C VAL A 83 12.81 1.95 -4.28
N VAL A 84 13.85 2.25 -3.51
CA VAL A 84 14.05 1.76 -2.15
C VAL A 84 14.10 2.95 -1.21
N MET A 85 13.13 3.06 -0.30
CA MET A 85 12.97 4.27 0.52
C MET A 85 12.68 3.97 1.99
N THR A 86 13.25 4.79 2.87
CA THR A 86 12.70 5.04 4.22
C THR A 86 12.25 6.49 4.29
N GLY A 87 10.98 6.73 4.61
CA GLY A 87 10.38 8.07 4.55
C GLY A 87 9.35 8.34 5.64
N GLU A 88 9.25 9.56 6.16
CA GLU A 88 8.17 9.92 7.10
C GLU A 88 6.90 10.33 6.35
N GLN A 89 6.99 11.33 5.45
CA GLN A 89 5.89 11.87 4.65
C GLN A 89 6.22 11.74 3.17
N VAL A 90 5.55 10.83 2.47
CA VAL A 90 5.89 10.47 1.10
C VAL A 90 4.69 10.59 0.16
N VAL A 91 4.89 11.27 -0.96
CA VAL A 91 4.01 11.25 -2.13
C VAL A 91 4.79 10.69 -3.31
N MET A 92 4.35 9.55 -3.85
CA MET A 92 5.12 8.81 -4.85
C MET A 92 4.26 8.29 -6.00
N THR A 93 4.84 8.33 -7.20
CA THR A 93 4.45 7.46 -8.31
C THR A 93 5.64 6.59 -8.68
N GLY A 94 5.45 5.28 -8.78
CA GLY A 94 6.50 4.42 -9.29
C GLY A 94 6.07 3.05 -9.78
N GLU A 95 7.00 2.29 -10.35
CA GLU A 95 6.68 0.95 -10.88
C GLU A 95 7.01 -0.14 -9.86
N GLN A 96 8.25 -0.17 -9.37
CA GLN A 96 8.75 -1.15 -8.40
C GLN A 96 9.23 -0.46 -7.14
N VAL A 97 8.48 -0.61 -6.04
CA VAL A 97 8.75 0.12 -4.81
C VAL A 97 8.92 -0.81 -3.61
N VAL A 98 10.00 -0.59 -2.86
CA VAL A 98 10.22 -1.15 -1.53
C VAL A 98 10.33 0.01 -0.54
N MET A 99 9.39 0.12 0.40
CA MET A 99 9.29 1.27 1.28
C MET A 99 9.00 0.91 2.73
N THR A 100 9.64 1.64 3.64
CA THR A 100 9.16 1.83 5.01
C THR A 100 8.77 3.29 5.18
N GLY A 101 7.55 3.58 5.67
CA GLY A 101 7.21 4.96 6.00
C GLY A 101 5.96 5.18 6.83
N GLU A 102 5.84 6.37 7.42
CA GLU A 102 4.77 6.67 8.37
C GLU A 102 3.49 7.16 7.66
N GLN A 103 3.60 8.16 6.78
CA GLN A 103 2.48 8.77 6.05
C GLN A 103 2.75 8.71 4.55
N VAL A 104 2.04 7.82 3.85
CA VAL A 104 2.34 7.53 2.44
C VAL A 104 1.10 7.70 1.56
N VAL A 105 1.27 8.43 0.45
CA VAL A 105 0.33 8.47 -0.67
C VAL A 105 1.06 7.95 -1.91
N MET A 106 0.62 6.83 -2.47
CA MET A 106 1.33 6.15 -3.54
C MET A 106 0.44 5.67 -4.68
N THR A 107 0.94 5.80 -5.90
CA THR A 107 0.51 5.00 -7.05
C THR A 107 1.66 4.12 -7.50
N GLY A 108 1.45 2.80 -7.53
CA GLY A 108 2.51 1.81 -7.74
C GLY A 108 2.06 0.61 -8.57
N GLU A 109 2.89 0.03 -9.43
CA GLU A 109 2.54 -1.27 -10.06
C GLU A 109 2.85 -2.44 -9.12
N GLN A 110 4.08 -2.53 -8.63
CA GLN A 110 4.58 -3.57 -7.73
C GLN A 110 5.13 -2.95 -6.45
N VAL A 111 4.45 -3.15 -5.33
CA VAL A 111 4.79 -2.49 -4.06
C VAL A 111 4.98 -3.48 -2.93
N VAL A 112 6.09 -3.33 -2.22
CA VAL A 112 6.34 -3.94 -0.90
C VAL A 112 6.49 -2.83 0.13
N MET A 113 5.56 -2.76 1.08
CA MET A 113 5.50 -1.64 2.03
C MET A 113 5.30 -2.08 3.48
N THR A 114 5.99 -1.39 4.39
CA THR A 114 5.60 -1.28 5.80
C THR A 114 5.25 0.16 6.11
N GLY A 115 4.06 0.44 6.67
CA GLY A 115 3.75 1.80 7.07
C GLY A 115 2.54 1.99 7.98
N GLU A 116 2.44 3.16 8.61
CA GLU A 116 1.39 3.43 9.60
C GLU A 116 0.11 3.95 8.95
N GLN A 117 0.18 5.01 8.15
CA GLN A 117 -0.94 5.67 7.48
C GLN A 117 -0.72 5.67 5.98
N VAL A 118 -1.46 4.83 5.26
CA VAL A 118 -1.21 4.58 3.83
C VAL A 118 -2.46 4.79 2.99
N VAL A 119 -2.32 5.57 1.93
CA VAL A 119 -3.27 5.65 0.81
C VAL A 119 -2.57 5.16 -0.45
N MET A 120 -3.04 4.05 -1.01
CA MET A 120 -2.35 3.39 -2.13
C MET A 120 -3.29 2.97 -3.25
N THR A 121 -2.82 3.11 -4.48
CA THR A 121 -3.41 2.45 -5.65
C THR A 121 -2.33 1.67 -6.38
N GLY A 122 -2.61 0.41 -6.72
CA GLY A 122 -1.65 -0.38 -7.48
C GLY A 122 -2.14 -1.74 -7.97
N GLU A 123 -1.30 -2.45 -8.71
CA GLU A 123 -1.66 -3.76 -9.27
C GLU A 123 -1.29 -4.89 -8.31
N GLN A 124 -0.03 -4.98 -7.89
CA GLN A 124 0.50 -6.05 -7.04
C GLN A 124 1.09 -5.47 -5.75
N MET A 125 0.45 -5.74 -4.62
CA MET A 125 0.81 -5.11 -3.34
C MET A 125 1.03 -6.13 -2.23
N VAL A 126 2.15 -6.00 -1.53
CA VAL A 126 2.46 -6.72 -0.29
C VAL A 126 2.69 -5.69 0.81
N MET A 127 1.81 -5.67 1.81
CA MET A 127 1.80 -4.62 2.82
C MET A 127 1.69 -5.12 4.25
N THR A 128 2.38 -4.43 5.16
CA THR A 128 2.03 -4.42 6.59
C THR A 128 1.72 -2.99 7.00
N GLY A 129 0.58 -2.73 7.65
CA GLY A 129 0.30 -1.39 8.13
C GLY A 129 -0.89 -1.23 9.08
N GLU A 130 -0.96 -0.08 9.76
CA GLU A 130 -1.98 0.16 10.79
C GLU A 130 -3.28 0.73 10.21
N GLN A 131 -3.20 1.83 9.47
CA GLN A 131 -4.34 2.54 8.87
C GLN A 131 -4.19 2.62 7.36
N VAL A 132 -4.94 1.79 6.63
CA VAL A 132 -4.74 1.61 5.19
C VAL A 132 -6.03 1.88 4.41
N VAL A 133 -5.91 2.72 3.39
CA VAL A 133 -6.90 2.88 2.31
C VAL A 133 -6.25 2.42 1.00
N MET A 134 -6.79 1.40 0.38
CA MET A 134 -6.15 0.75 -0.77
C MET A 134 -7.13 0.44 -1.91
N THR A 135 -6.65 0.57 -3.14
CA THR A 135 -7.28 0.00 -4.34
C THR A 135 -6.27 -0.82 -5.12
N GLY A 136 -6.56 -2.08 -5.42
CA GLY A 136 -5.71 -2.82 -6.35
C GLY A 136 -6.12 -4.23 -6.70
N GLU A 137 -5.43 -4.81 -7.69
CA GLU A 137 -5.84 -6.09 -8.29
C GLU A 137 -5.43 -7.28 -7.41
N GLN A 138 -4.16 -7.37 -7.02
CA GLN A 138 -3.60 -8.47 -6.23
C GLN A 138 -2.97 -7.95 -4.93
N VAL A 139 -3.55 -8.32 -3.80
CA VAL A 139 -3.15 -7.78 -2.49
C VAL A 139 -2.86 -8.88 -1.48
N VAL A 140 -1.70 -8.80 -0.85
CA VAL A 140 -1.34 -9.55 0.36
C VAL A 140 -1.09 -8.55 1.49
N MET A 141 -1.90 -8.59 2.54
CA MET A 141 -1.86 -7.57 3.60
C MET A 141 -1.96 -8.14 5.01
N THR A 142 -1.20 -7.55 5.92
CA THR A 142 -1.47 -7.58 7.36
C THR A 142 -1.79 -6.15 7.81
N GLY A 143 -2.92 -5.92 8.47
CA GLY A 143 -3.17 -4.59 9.04
C GLY A 143 -4.30 -4.47 10.05
N GLU A 144 -4.30 -3.36 10.80
CA GLU A 144 -5.26 -3.16 11.90
C GLU A 144 -6.58 -2.56 11.41
N GLN A 145 -6.54 -1.43 10.71
CA GLN A 145 -7.70 -0.70 10.20
C GLN A 145 -7.60 -0.55 8.69
N VAL A 146 -8.41 -1.29 7.94
CA VAL A 146 -8.29 -1.38 6.49
C VAL A 146 -9.60 -1.05 5.78
N ALA A 147 -9.54 -0.12 4.83
CA ALA A 147 -10.57 0.12 3.83
C ALA A 147 -10.02 -0.22 2.43
N MET A 148 -10.59 -1.22 1.76
CA MET A 148 -10.00 -1.75 0.52
C MET A 148 -11.02 -2.00 -0.59
N THR A 149 -10.60 -1.77 -1.83
CA THR A 149 -11.22 -2.37 -3.03
C THR A 149 -10.17 -3.22 -3.74
N GLY A 150 -10.47 -4.48 -4.05
CA GLY A 150 -9.54 -5.26 -4.86
C GLY A 150 -10.08 -6.57 -5.43
N GLU A 151 -9.44 -7.10 -6.47
CA GLU A 151 -9.92 -8.29 -7.17
C GLU A 151 -9.54 -9.58 -6.43
N GLN A 152 -8.26 -9.75 -6.09
CA GLN A 152 -7.71 -10.92 -5.41
C GLN A 152 -7.00 -10.49 -4.13
N VAL A 153 -7.57 -10.85 -2.98
CA VAL A 153 -7.08 -10.39 -1.68
C VAL A 153 -6.80 -11.55 -0.74
N VAL A 154 -5.60 -11.56 -0.16
CA VAL A 154 -5.21 -12.39 0.99
C VAL A 154 -4.87 -11.46 2.16
N MET A 155 -5.65 -11.53 3.24
CA MET A 155 -5.53 -10.56 4.34
C MET A 155 -5.57 -11.19 5.73
N THR A 156 -4.78 -10.64 6.64
CA THR A 156 -5.01 -10.72 8.09
C THR A 156 -5.28 -9.32 8.63
N GLY A 157 -6.38 -9.10 9.33
CA GLY A 157 -6.58 -7.80 9.96
C GLY A 157 -7.69 -7.70 11.01
N GLU A 158 -7.64 -6.65 11.83
CA GLU A 158 -8.56 -6.51 12.97
C GLU A 158 -9.89 -5.89 12.56
N GLN A 159 -9.87 -4.71 11.92
CA GLN A 159 -11.04 -3.94 11.49
C GLN A 159 -10.99 -3.72 9.98
N VAL A 160 -11.83 -4.43 9.23
CA VAL A 160 -11.77 -4.42 7.77
C VAL A 160 -13.10 -4.07 7.14
N VAL A 161 -13.08 -3.12 6.19
CA VAL A 161 -14.17 -2.84 5.25
C VAL A 161 -13.65 -3.05 3.84
N MET A 162 -14.23 -3.99 3.11
CA MET A 162 -13.70 -4.41 1.82
C MET A 162 -14.77 -4.64 0.76
N THR A 163 -14.45 -4.29 -0.48
CA THR A 163 -15.13 -4.79 -1.68
C THR A 163 -14.14 -5.60 -2.50
N GLY A 164 -14.48 -6.82 -2.90
CA GLY A 164 -13.59 -7.59 -3.77
C GLY A 164 -14.16 -8.87 -4.37
N GLU A 165 -13.56 -9.36 -5.45
CA GLU A 165 -14.09 -10.53 -6.18
C GLU A 165 -13.70 -11.85 -5.48
N GLN A 166 -12.41 -12.05 -5.18
CA GLN A 166 -11.85 -13.23 -4.56
C GLN A 166 -11.11 -12.87 -3.28
N VAL A 167 -11.67 -13.22 -2.12
CA VAL A 167 -11.15 -12.82 -0.81
C VAL A 167 -10.86 -14.04 0.06
N ALA A 168 -9.63 -14.13 0.57
CA ALA A 168 -9.22 -15.05 1.62
C ALA A 168 -8.74 -14.26 2.85
N MET A 169 -9.47 -14.32 3.96
CA MET A 169 -9.21 -13.43 5.10
C MET A 169 -9.25 -14.13 6.46
N THR A 170 -8.41 -13.67 7.38
CA THR A 170 -8.59 -13.86 8.83
C THR A 170 -8.76 -12.50 9.51
N GLY A 171 -9.76 -12.31 10.35
CA GLY A 171 -9.91 -11.03 11.06
C GLY A 171 -10.93 -10.98 12.19
N GLU A 172 -10.95 -9.89 12.96
CA GLU A 172 -11.84 -9.78 14.13
C GLU A 172 -13.20 -9.18 13.76
N GLN A 173 -13.22 -7.97 13.19
CA GLN A 173 -14.42 -7.22 12.81
C GLN A 173 -14.38 -6.91 11.33
N VAL A 174 -15.21 -7.59 10.55
CA VAL A 174 -15.14 -7.50 9.10
C VAL A 174 -16.48 -7.24 8.44
N VAL A 175 -16.48 -6.28 7.50
CA VAL A 175 -17.55 -6.02 6.54
C VAL A 175 -17.02 -6.25 5.12
N ILE A 176 -17.56 -7.23 4.41
CA ILE A 176 -17.17 -7.56 3.03
C ILE A 176 -18.37 -7.52 2.09
N THR A 177 -18.16 -6.93 0.91
CA THR A 177 -18.97 -7.20 -0.29
C THR A 177 -18.11 -7.94 -1.31
N GLY A 178 -18.50 -9.13 -1.74
CA GLY A 178 -17.69 -9.88 -2.71
C GLY A 178 -18.33 -11.12 -3.30
N GLU A 179 -17.72 -11.65 -4.37
CA GLU A 179 -18.29 -12.79 -5.10
C GLU A 179 -17.88 -14.13 -4.48
N GLN A 180 -16.59 -14.32 -4.20
CA GLN A 180 -15.99 -15.53 -3.64
C GLN A 180 -15.22 -15.19 -2.37
N VAL A 181 -15.77 -15.57 -1.20
CA VAL A 181 -15.14 -15.24 0.09
C VAL A 181 -14.90 -16.47 0.94
N VAL A 182 -13.65 -16.64 1.38
CA VAL A 182 -13.22 -17.58 2.41
C VAL A 182 -12.73 -16.79 3.62
N MET A 183 -13.38 -16.97 4.76
CA MET A 183 -13.11 -16.17 5.95
C MET A 183 -13.10 -16.97 7.25
N ALA A 184 -12.17 -16.63 8.13
CA ALA A 184 -12.22 -16.94 9.55
C ALA A 184 -12.24 -15.63 10.37
N GLY A 185 -13.20 -15.44 11.27
CA GLY A 185 -13.21 -14.23 12.09
C GLY A 185 -14.23 -14.17 13.21
N GLU A 186 -14.14 -13.20 14.12
CA GLU A 186 -15.06 -13.14 15.27
C GLU A 186 -16.43 -12.58 14.88
N GLN A 187 -16.46 -11.40 14.26
CA GLN A 187 -17.66 -10.66 13.85
C GLN A 187 -17.61 -10.37 12.35
N VAL A 188 -18.53 -10.99 11.60
CA VAL A 188 -18.55 -10.89 10.14
C VAL A 188 -19.90 -10.40 9.65
N VAL A 189 -19.88 -9.37 8.80
CA VAL A 189 -21.01 -8.91 8.00
C VAL A 189 -20.66 -9.06 6.53
N MET A 190 -21.50 -9.75 5.76
CA MET A 190 -21.21 -10.02 4.35
C MET A 190 -22.41 -9.88 3.42
N THR A 191 -22.14 -9.43 2.20
CA THR A 191 -23.00 -9.56 1.01
C THR A 191 -22.20 -10.26 -0.10
N GLY A 192 -22.73 -11.31 -0.72
CA GLY A 192 -21.98 -12.13 -1.68
C GLY A 192 -22.57 -13.48 -2.05
N GLU A 193 -22.14 -14.03 -3.19
CA GLU A 193 -22.70 -15.24 -3.80
C GLU A 193 -22.10 -16.56 -3.24
N GLN A 194 -20.78 -16.70 -3.29
CA GLN A 194 -20.06 -17.93 -2.91
C GLN A 194 -19.26 -17.71 -1.62
N VAL A 195 -19.70 -18.33 -0.51
CA VAL A 195 -19.17 -18.00 0.82
C VAL A 195 -18.82 -19.22 1.67
N ALA A 196 -17.63 -19.19 2.25
CA ALA A 196 -17.18 -20.11 3.28
C ALA A 196 -16.68 -19.31 4.49
N ILE A 197 -17.50 -19.20 5.54
CA ILE A 197 -17.23 -18.37 6.72
C ILE A 197 -17.23 -19.23 7.98
N THR A 198 -16.20 -19.07 8.80
CA THR A 198 -16.17 -19.57 10.18
C THR A 198 -16.02 -18.39 11.14
N GLY A 199 -16.92 -18.25 12.11
CA GLY A 199 -16.79 -17.18 13.09
C GLY A 199 -17.69 -17.28 14.31
N GLU A 200 -17.57 -16.39 15.28
CA GLU A 200 -18.44 -16.40 16.46
C GLU A 200 -19.83 -15.82 16.13
N GLN A 201 -19.84 -14.66 15.47
CA GLN A 201 -21.02 -13.93 15.04
C GLN A 201 -20.95 -13.66 13.53
N VAL A 202 -21.90 -14.23 12.78
CA VAL A 202 -21.97 -14.10 11.33
C VAL A 202 -23.34 -13.54 10.91
N ALA A 203 -23.33 -12.40 10.22
CA ALA A 203 -24.49 -11.79 9.60
C ALA A 203 -24.31 -11.75 8.07
N ILE A 204 -25.28 -12.30 7.34
CA ILE A 204 -25.27 -12.27 5.87
C ILE A 204 -26.53 -11.55 5.38
N THR A 205 -26.31 -10.53 4.58
CA THR A 205 -27.33 -9.70 3.95
C THR A 205 -27.20 -9.83 2.45
N ASP A 206 -28.09 -10.58 1.82
CA ASP A 206 -28.12 -10.69 0.36
C ASP A 206 -29.56 -10.87 -0.16
N GLU A 207 -29.86 -10.42 -1.38
CA GLU A 207 -31.14 -10.74 -2.03
C GLU A 207 -31.26 -12.25 -2.28
N GLN A 208 -30.14 -12.90 -2.62
CA GLN A 208 -30.03 -14.36 -2.68
C GLN A 208 -28.71 -14.84 -2.08
N VAL A 209 -28.77 -15.60 -1.00
CA VAL A 209 -27.61 -16.39 -0.54
C VAL A 209 -27.57 -17.64 -1.41
N ALA A 210 -27.09 -17.47 -2.64
CA ALA A 210 -27.09 -18.49 -3.66
C ALA A 210 -25.72 -18.67 -4.29
N GLY A 211 -25.19 -19.89 -4.17
CA GLY A 211 -23.90 -20.29 -4.72
C GLY A 211 -23.80 -21.82 -4.81
N GLU A 212 -22.85 -22.33 -5.59
CA GLU A 212 -22.61 -23.78 -5.71
C GLU A 212 -22.22 -24.39 -4.34
N GLN A 213 -21.53 -23.63 -3.48
CA GLN A 213 -21.13 -24.01 -2.13
C GLN A 213 -21.30 -22.85 -1.14
N VAL A 214 -22.11 -23.06 -0.10
CA VAL A 214 -22.28 -22.14 1.04
C VAL A 214 -22.00 -22.91 2.32
N ALA A 215 -20.94 -22.55 3.05
CA ALA A 215 -20.56 -23.16 4.32
C ALA A 215 -20.39 -22.08 5.40
N ILE A 216 -21.32 -22.02 6.35
CA ILE A 216 -21.30 -21.02 7.43
C ILE A 216 -21.31 -21.74 8.77
N THR A 217 -20.31 -21.47 9.60
CA THR A 217 -20.22 -22.01 10.96
C THR A 217 -20.04 -20.87 11.94
N GLY A 218 -20.92 -20.78 12.95
CA GLY A 218 -20.70 -19.88 14.07
C GLY A 218 -21.64 -20.05 15.25
N GLU A 219 -21.37 -19.39 16.36
CA GLU A 219 -22.24 -19.48 17.55
C GLU A 219 -23.60 -18.83 17.25
N GLN A 220 -23.56 -17.64 16.64
CA GLN A 220 -24.72 -16.87 16.23
C GLN A 220 -24.67 -16.59 14.73
N VAL A 221 -25.67 -17.10 14.00
CA VAL A 221 -25.80 -16.90 12.55
C VAL A 221 -27.14 -16.24 12.24
N VAL A 222 -27.08 -15.06 11.62
CA VAL A 222 -28.26 -14.32 11.12
C VAL A 222 -28.15 -14.22 9.61
N ILE A 223 -29.17 -14.69 8.90
CA ILE A 223 -29.27 -14.58 7.44
C ILE A 223 -30.53 -13.81 7.11
N THR A 224 -30.40 -12.73 6.34
CA THR A 224 -31.54 -11.94 5.86
C THR A 224 -31.49 -11.87 4.34
N GLY A 225 -32.50 -12.42 3.66
CA GLY A 225 -32.60 -12.51 2.20
C GLY A 225 -33.84 -13.26 1.73
N GLU A 226 -34.26 -13.09 0.47
CA GLU A 226 -35.51 -13.71 -0.04
C GLU A 226 -35.38 -15.23 -0.24
N GLN A 227 -34.19 -15.73 -0.59
CA GLN A 227 -33.91 -17.16 -0.76
C GLN A 227 -32.48 -17.55 -0.33
N VAL A 228 -32.37 -18.69 0.37
CA VAL A 228 -31.11 -19.43 0.55
C VAL A 228 -31.20 -20.65 -0.39
N ALA A 229 -30.49 -20.65 -1.50
CA ALA A 229 -30.61 -21.67 -2.54
C ALA A 229 -29.26 -22.00 -3.17
N GLY A 230 -28.82 -23.26 -3.13
CA GLY A 230 -27.55 -23.68 -3.71
C GLY A 230 -27.47 -25.19 -3.80
N GLU A 231 -26.50 -25.72 -4.58
CA GLU A 231 -26.32 -27.16 -4.71
C GLU A 231 -25.81 -27.80 -3.41
N GLN A 232 -24.99 -27.08 -2.64
CA GLN A 232 -24.45 -27.51 -1.34
C GLN A 232 -24.51 -26.38 -0.30
N VAL A 233 -25.53 -26.39 0.57
CA VAL A 233 -25.68 -25.42 1.66
C VAL A 233 -25.54 -26.12 3.01
N ALA A 234 -24.54 -25.70 3.81
CA ALA A 234 -24.33 -26.13 5.19
C ALA A 234 -24.25 -24.89 6.10
N ILE A 235 -25.24 -24.73 6.98
CA ILE A 235 -25.28 -23.66 7.98
C ILE A 235 -25.35 -24.32 9.35
N THR A 236 -24.34 -24.10 10.19
CA THR A 236 -24.24 -24.69 11.52
C THR A 236 -24.04 -23.59 12.56
N GLY A 237 -24.85 -23.61 13.62
CA GLY A 237 -24.64 -22.74 14.77
C GLY A 237 -25.53 -23.06 15.94
N GLU A 238 -25.21 -22.51 17.11
CA GLU A 238 -26.02 -22.66 18.32
C GLU A 238 -27.35 -21.91 18.18
N GLN A 239 -27.31 -20.74 17.55
CA GLN A 239 -28.48 -19.93 17.20
C GLN A 239 -28.44 -19.55 15.73
N VAL A 240 -29.39 -20.10 14.96
CA VAL A 240 -29.57 -19.78 13.54
C VAL A 240 -30.91 -19.08 13.36
N ASN A 241 -30.87 -17.83 12.90
CA ASN A 241 -32.06 -17.04 12.57
C ASN A 241 -32.11 -16.77 11.05
N ARG A 242 -33.24 -17.06 10.42
CA ARG A 242 -33.49 -16.95 8.98
C ARG A 242 -34.78 -16.17 8.74
#